data_AF-A0A1H4C073-F1
#
_entry.id   AF-A0A1H4C073-F1
#
_cell.length_a   1.000
_cell.length_b   1.000
_cell.length_c   1.000
_cell.angle_alpha   90.00
_cell.angle_beta   90.00
_cell.angle_gamma   90.00
#
_symmetry.space_group_name_H-M   'P 1'
#
loop_
_entity.id
_entity.type
_entity.pdbx_description
1 polymer ?
#
loop_
_entity_poly.entity_id
_entity_poly.type
_entity_poly.pdbx_seq_one_letter_code
_entity_poly.pdbx_strand_id
1 'polypeptide(L)'
;MTVKNFSILLVATFLCSCAYLYPQPKQVLLPDQQSFILAFDEFQTAHSLEPLQKVVVDFPGSVWAARAETIIFSSQELEQQKALNGELRETVQQQALEIEQLDAQNQQLTEKLEQFKSLLIQTEQHLQ
;
A
#
# COMPACT_ATOMS: atom_id res chain seq x y z
N MET A 1 -55.09 39.99 -6.96
CA MET A 1 -53.90 39.31 -7.54
C MET A 1 -54.35 38.71 -8.87
N THR A 2 -53.90 39.30 -9.95
CA THR A 2 -54.48 39.19 -11.31
C THR A 2 -54.09 37.88 -12.00
N VAL A 3 -55.04 37.29 -12.74
CA VAL A 3 -54.93 36.09 -13.61
C VAL A 3 -53.66 36.08 -14.48
N LYS A 4 -53.12 37.26 -14.77
CA LYS A 4 -51.86 37.49 -15.49
C LYS A 4 -50.64 36.89 -14.80
N ASN A 5 -50.56 36.94 -13.47
CA ASN A 5 -49.43 36.39 -12.71
C ASN A 5 -49.46 34.86 -12.65
N PHE A 6 -50.65 34.26 -12.65
CA PHE A 6 -50.82 32.81 -12.69
C PHE A 6 -50.42 32.23 -14.06
N SER A 7 -50.73 32.96 -15.13
CA SER A 7 -50.39 32.56 -16.50
C SER A 7 -48.87 32.58 -16.74
N ILE A 8 -48.15 33.56 -16.18
CA ILE A 8 -46.69 33.66 -16.27
C ILE A 8 -46.02 32.52 -15.51
N LEU A 9 -46.54 32.17 -14.32
CA LEU A 9 -46.05 31.04 -13.53
C LEU A 9 -46.19 29.71 -14.29
N LEU A 10 -47.32 29.51 -14.97
CA LEU A 10 -47.64 28.28 -15.69
C LEU A 10 -46.78 28.13 -16.97
N VAL A 11 -46.48 29.23 -17.65
CA VAL A 11 -45.55 29.24 -18.80
C VAL A 11 -44.11 28.99 -18.34
N ALA A 12 -43.70 29.56 -17.20
CA ALA A 12 -42.36 29.34 -16.64
C ALA A 12 -42.13 27.88 -16.21
N THR A 13 -43.12 27.23 -15.62
CA THR A 13 -43.02 25.81 -15.25
C THR A 13 -43.01 24.90 -16.48
N PHE A 14 -43.81 25.21 -17.52
CA PHE A 14 -43.76 24.47 -18.79
C PHE A 14 -42.40 24.59 -19.49
N LEU A 15 -41.83 25.80 -19.56
CA LEU A 15 -40.54 26.03 -20.21
C LEU A 15 -39.36 25.39 -19.45
N CYS A 16 -39.37 25.38 -18.11
CA CYS A 16 -38.37 24.67 -17.31
C CYS A 16 -38.49 23.13 -17.45
N SER A 17 -39.71 22.61 -17.65
CA SER A 17 -39.94 21.17 -17.83
C SER A 17 -39.39 20.64 -19.16
N CYS A 18 -39.29 21.49 -20.19
CA CYS A 18 -38.71 21.13 -21.48
C CYS A 18 -37.17 20.98 -21.43
N ALA A 19 -36.48 21.63 -20.48
CA ALA A 19 -35.03 21.49 -20.32
C ALA A 19 -34.63 20.12 -19.71
N TYR A 20 -35.53 19.49 -18.94
CA TYR A 20 -35.31 18.16 -18.35
C TYR A 20 -35.60 17.00 -19.32
N LEU A 21 -36.22 17.31 -20.48
CA LEU A 21 -36.51 16.36 -21.56
C LEU A 21 -35.40 16.32 -22.62
N TYR A 22 -34.35 17.14 -22.49
CA TYR A 22 -33.15 16.95 -23.28
C TYR A 22 -32.45 15.69 -22.77
N PRO A 23 -32.31 14.62 -23.58
CA PRO A 23 -31.51 13.48 -23.18
C PRO A 23 -30.11 14.00 -22.90
N GLN A 24 -29.66 13.85 -21.65
CA GLN A 24 -28.25 14.01 -21.30
C GLN A 24 -27.45 13.18 -22.31
N PRO A 25 -26.45 13.76 -23.01
CA PRO A 25 -25.64 12.99 -23.93
C PRO A 25 -25.02 11.85 -23.13
N LYS A 26 -25.45 10.63 -23.40
CA LYS A 26 -24.93 9.42 -22.76
C LYS A 26 -23.43 9.41 -23.06
N GLN A 27 -22.60 9.64 -22.05
CA GLN A 27 -21.15 9.55 -22.22
C GLN A 27 -20.86 8.14 -22.71
N VAL A 28 -20.47 8.04 -23.99
CA VAL A 28 -20.06 6.77 -24.56
C VAL A 28 -18.70 6.48 -23.97
N LEU A 29 -18.66 5.59 -22.99
CA LEU A 29 -17.40 5.10 -22.45
C LEU A 29 -16.66 4.39 -23.57
N LEU A 30 -15.39 4.74 -23.76
CA LEU A 30 -14.55 4.02 -24.71
C LEU A 30 -14.34 2.58 -24.21
N PRO A 31 -14.25 1.59 -25.12
CA PRO A 31 -14.12 0.19 -24.73
C PRO A 31 -12.90 -0.11 -23.84
N ASP A 32 -11.78 0.58 -24.10
CA ASP A 32 -10.55 0.49 -23.32
C ASP A 32 -10.72 1.02 -21.90
N GLN A 33 -11.40 2.15 -21.74
CA GLN A 33 -11.76 2.72 -20.45
C GLN A 33 -12.67 1.78 -19.66
N GLN A 34 -13.66 1.17 -20.32
CA GLN A 34 -14.58 0.25 -19.64
C GLN A 34 -13.87 -1.00 -19.16
N SER A 35 -13.05 -1.61 -20.01
CA SER A 35 -12.23 -2.76 -19.64
C SER A 35 -11.27 -2.44 -18.49
N PHE A 36 -10.65 -1.24 -18.52
CA PHE A 36 -9.80 -0.79 -17.42
C PHE A 36 -10.56 -0.66 -16.10
N ILE A 37 -11.74 -0.05 -16.09
CA ILE A 37 -12.52 0.13 -14.85
C ILE A 37 -12.88 -1.23 -14.24
N LEU A 38 -13.32 -2.18 -15.06
CA LEU A 38 -13.65 -3.52 -14.59
C LEU A 38 -12.41 -4.25 -14.05
N ALA A 39 -11.29 -4.20 -14.79
CA ALA A 39 -10.04 -4.79 -14.35
C ALA A 39 -9.50 -4.16 -13.06
N PHE A 40 -9.68 -2.85 -12.89
CA PHE A 40 -9.26 -2.13 -11.70
C PHE A 40 -10.12 -2.46 -10.47
N ASP A 41 -11.44 -2.62 -10.64
CA ASP A 41 -12.34 -3.06 -9.57
C ASP A 41 -11.99 -4.49 -9.10
N GLU A 42 -11.69 -5.38 -10.04
CA GLU A 42 -11.22 -6.73 -9.72
C GLU A 42 -9.84 -6.71 -9.02
N PHE A 43 -8.94 -5.84 -9.45
CA PHE A 43 -7.66 -5.64 -8.74
C PHE A 43 -7.90 -5.12 -7.32
N GLN A 44 -8.80 -4.16 -7.10
CA GLN A 44 -9.08 -3.66 -5.75
C GLN A 44 -9.66 -4.73 -4.83
N THR A 45 -10.51 -5.61 -5.36
CA THR A 45 -11.22 -6.63 -4.56
C THR A 45 -10.39 -7.90 -4.37
N ALA A 46 -9.79 -8.43 -5.44
CA ALA A 46 -9.09 -9.71 -5.47
C ALA A 46 -7.55 -9.58 -5.52
N HIS A 47 -7.02 -8.36 -5.70
CA HIS A 47 -5.58 -8.09 -5.84
C HIS A 47 -4.93 -8.84 -7.03
N SER A 48 -5.75 -9.27 -7.99
CA SER A 48 -5.29 -9.94 -9.20
C SER A 48 -4.80 -8.92 -10.23
N LEU A 49 -3.59 -9.14 -10.76
CA LEU A 49 -3.01 -8.32 -11.82
C LEU A 49 -3.41 -8.80 -13.23
N GLU A 50 -3.94 -10.02 -13.36
CA GLU A 50 -4.29 -10.64 -14.64
C GLU A 50 -5.30 -9.80 -15.45
N PRO A 51 -6.38 -9.26 -14.87
CA PRO A 51 -7.32 -8.42 -15.61
C PRO A 51 -6.67 -7.14 -16.15
N LEU A 52 -5.77 -6.52 -15.37
CA LEU A 52 -5.03 -5.33 -15.79
C LEU A 52 -4.05 -5.65 -16.92
N GLN A 53 -3.36 -6.80 -16.85
CA GLN A 53 -2.48 -7.27 -17.92
C GLN A 53 -3.26 -7.47 -19.23
N LYS A 54 -4.46 -8.02 -19.13
CA LYS A 54 -5.34 -8.19 -20.28
C LYS A 54 -5.70 -6.86 -20.94
N VAL A 55 -5.95 -5.80 -20.17
CA VAL A 55 -6.20 -4.44 -20.73
C VAL A 55 -5.01 -3.94 -21.54
N VAL A 56 -3.78 -4.21 -21.09
CA VAL A 56 -2.56 -3.81 -21.81
C VAL A 56 -2.45 -4.55 -23.15
N VAL A 57 -2.78 -5.84 -23.17
CA VAL A 57 -2.72 -6.68 -24.37
C VAL A 57 -3.85 -6.34 -25.35
N ASP A 58 -5.06 -6.12 -24.86
CA ASP A 58 -6.25 -5.89 -25.69
C ASP A 58 -6.25 -4.47 -26.31
N PHE A 59 -5.63 -3.49 -25.64
CA PHE A 59 -5.63 -2.08 -26.06
C PHE A 59 -4.22 -1.44 -26.05
N PRO A 60 -3.26 -1.98 -26.83
CA PRO A 60 -1.89 -1.51 -26.81
C PRO A 60 -1.81 -0.03 -27.24
N GLY A 61 -1.05 0.76 -26.48
CA GLY A 61 -0.87 2.19 -26.74
C GLY A 61 -2.04 3.09 -26.28
N SER A 62 -3.10 2.53 -25.69
CA SER A 62 -4.12 3.33 -25.02
C SER A 62 -3.55 3.99 -23.75
N VAL A 63 -4.06 5.19 -23.42
CA VAL A 63 -3.80 5.85 -22.12
C VAL A 63 -4.22 4.95 -20.96
N TRP A 64 -5.25 4.12 -21.12
CA TRP A 64 -5.72 3.19 -20.10
C TRP A 64 -4.81 1.97 -19.94
N ALA A 65 -4.21 1.49 -21.04
CA ALA A 65 -3.17 0.47 -20.98
C ALA A 65 -1.93 1.00 -20.23
N ALA A 66 -1.45 2.22 -20.53
CA ALA A 66 -0.34 2.82 -19.80
C ALA A 66 -0.61 2.99 -18.29
N ARG A 67 -1.86 3.30 -17.92
CA ARG A 67 -2.29 3.33 -16.51
C ARG A 67 -2.27 1.94 -15.88
N ALA A 68 -2.76 0.92 -16.59
CA ALA A 68 -2.71 -0.46 -16.12
C ALA A 68 -1.26 -0.94 -15.92
N GLU A 69 -0.36 -0.64 -16.86
CA GLU A 69 1.08 -0.92 -16.75
C GLU A 69 1.69 -0.30 -15.49
N THR A 70 1.35 0.97 -15.22
CA THR A 70 1.85 1.68 -14.03
C THR A 70 1.40 0.99 -12.74
N ILE A 71 0.14 0.55 -12.69
CA ILE A 71 -0.41 -0.17 -11.53
C ILE A 71 0.29 -1.51 -11.37
N ILE A 72 0.41 -2.30 -12.45
CA ILE A 72 1.10 -3.60 -12.45
C ILE A 72 2.53 -3.45 -11.91
N PHE A 73 3.29 -2.50 -12.47
CA PHE A 73 4.66 -2.23 -12.05
C PHE A 73 4.73 -1.85 -10.57
N SER A 74 3.89 -0.90 -10.13
CA SER A 74 3.90 -0.43 -8.75
C SER A 74 3.51 -1.52 -7.75
N SER A 75 2.57 -2.39 -8.11
CA SER A 75 2.16 -3.53 -7.29
C SER A 75 3.27 -4.56 -7.17
N GLN A 76 3.97 -4.86 -8.26
CA GLN A 76 5.11 -5.79 -8.25
C GLN A 76 6.27 -5.25 -7.40
N GLU A 77 6.60 -3.97 -7.57
CA GLU A 77 7.63 -3.30 -6.77
C GLU A 77 7.27 -3.34 -5.27
N LEU A 78 6.01 -3.04 -4.94
CA LEU A 78 5.54 -3.07 -3.56
C LEU A 78 5.68 -4.46 -2.92
N GLU A 79 5.35 -5.53 -3.64
CA GLU A 79 5.51 -6.90 -3.14
C GLU A 79 6.99 -7.29 -2.96
N GLN A 80 7.88 -6.87 -3.86
CA GLN A 80 9.32 -7.07 -3.69
C GLN A 80 9.84 -6.34 -2.45
N GLN A 81 9.44 -5.08 -2.25
CA GLN A 81 9.83 -4.31 -1.08
C GLN A 81 9.28 -4.90 0.22
N LYS A 82 8.07 -5.48 0.21
CA LYS A 82 7.54 -6.20 1.37
C LYS A 82 8.36 -7.43 1.71
N ALA A 83 8.77 -8.22 0.71
CA ALA A 83 9.62 -9.39 0.89
C ALA A 83 10.97 -9.01 1.51
N LEU A 84 11.65 -8.01 0.94
CA LEU A 84 12.94 -7.50 1.46
C LEU A 84 12.82 -6.97 2.89
N ASN A 85 11.75 -6.24 3.21
CA ASN A 85 11.51 -5.77 4.57
C ASN A 85 11.22 -6.92 5.55
N GLY A 86 10.60 -8.00 5.08
CA GLY A 86 10.42 -9.23 5.85
C GLY A 86 11.78 -9.85 6.24
N GLU A 87 12.64 -10.09 5.25
CA GLU A 87 13.98 -10.66 5.46
C GLU A 87 14.84 -9.79 6.38
N LEU A 88 14.79 -8.46 6.19
CA LEU A 88 15.53 -7.53 7.04
C LEU A 88 15.05 -7.57 8.49
N ARG A 89 13.74 -7.69 8.72
CA ARG A 89 13.18 -7.81 10.08
C ARG A 89 13.64 -9.09 10.76
N GLU A 90 13.62 -10.21 10.05
CA GLU A 90 14.11 -11.49 10.59
C GLU A 90 15.59 -11.40 10.95
N THR A 91 16.40 -10.80 10.07
CA THR A 91 17.83 -10.58 10.30
C THR A 91 18.08 -9.71 11.54
N VAL A 92 17.36 -8.59 11.66
CA VAL A 92 17.48 -7.69 12.82
C VAL A 92 17.07 -8.39 14.12
N GLN A 93 16.00 -9.19 14.10
CA GLN A 93 15.59 -9.97 15.27
C GLN A 93 16.64 -11.01 15.68
N GLN A 94 17.22 -11.71 14.70
CA GLN A 94 18.28 -12.68 14.96
C GLN A 94 19.53 -12.02 15.54
N GLN A 95 19.95 -10.89 14.97
CA GLN A 95 21.10 -10.13 15.48
C GLN A 95 20.84 -9.57 16.88
N ALA A 96 19.62 -9.11 17.18
CA ALA A 96 19.27 -8.64 18.52
C ALA A 96 19.40 -9.76 19.57
N LEU A 97 18.95 -10.98 19.23
CA LEU A 97 19.11 -12.15 20.10
C LEU A 97 20.58 -12.52 20.31
N GLU A 98 21.39 -12.46 19.24
CA GLU A 98 22.83 -12.73 19.33
C GLU A 98 23.55 -11.71 20.23
N ILE A 99 23.19 -10.43 20.11
CA ILE A 99 23.71 -9.37 20.99
C ILE A 99 23.36 -9.65 22.45
N GLU A 100 22.12 -10.03 22.75
CA GLU A 100 21.69 -10.36 24.12
C GLU A 100 22.48 -11.55 24.69
N GLN A 101 22.71 -12.58 23.89
CA GLN A 101 23.52 -13.74 24.28
C GLN A 101 24.97 -13.36 24.56
N LEU A 102 25.58 -12.55 23.68
CA LEU A 102 26.96 -12.07 23.86
C LEU A 102 27.10 -11.16 25.08
N ASP A 103 26.10 -10.34 25.38
CA ASP A 103 26.09 -9.50 26.58
C ASP A 103 26.07 -10.36 27.86
N ALA A 104 25.18 -11.36 27.91
CA ALA A 104 25.13 -12.31 29.03
C ALA A 104 26.44 -13.08 29.21
N GLN A 105 27.08 -13.52 28.13
CA GLN A 105 28.39 -14.17 28.19
C GLN A 105 29.49 -13.22 28.70
N ASN A 106 29.50 -11.96 28.24
CA ASN A 106 30.46 -10.96 28.73
C ASN A 106 30.28 -10.67 30.21
N GLN A 107 29.04 -10.59 30.70
CA GLN A 107 28.76 -10.42 32.13
C GLN A 107 29.32 -11.59 32.93
N GLN A 108 29.07 -12.84 32.51
CA GLN A 108 29.61 -14.03 33.18
C GLN A 108 31.15 -14.07 33.18
N LEU A 109 31.78 -13.69 32.07
CA LEU A 109 33.24 -13.62 31.98
C LEU A 109 33.81 -12.54 32.90
N THR A 110 33.13 -11.40 33.00
CA THR A 110 33.52 -10.30 33.90
C THR A 110 33.45 -10.74 35.35
N GLU A 111 32.37 -11.42 35.76
CA GLU A 111 32.23 -11.96 37.12
C GLU A 111 33.34 -12.97 37.45
N LYS A 112 33.64 -13.90 36.52
CA LYS A 112 34.73 -14.87 36.70
C LYS A 112 36.10 -14.20 36.79
N LEU A 113 36.35 -13.16 36.01
CA LEU A 113 37.59 -12.39 36.08
C LEU A 113 37.76 -11.73 37.44
N GLU A 114 36.71 -11.12 38.00
CA GLU A 114 36.77 -10.53 39.33
C GLU A 114 36.99 -11.58 40.44
N GLN A 115 36.36 -12.75 40.32
CA GLN A 115 36.64 -13.88 41.20
C GLN A 115 38.12 -14.29 41.14
N PHE A 116 38.68 -14.47 39.94
CA PHE A 116 40.10 -14.82 39.79
C PHE A 116 41.03 -13.75 40.37
N LYS A 117 40.75 -12.47 40.14
CA LYS A 117 41.54 -11.37 40.72
C LYS A 117 41.54 -11.44 42.25
N SER A 118 40.38 -11.64 42.86
CA SER A 118 40.28 -11.74 44.33
C SER A 118 41.08 -12.93 44.88
N LEU A 119 41.00 -14.09 44.22
CA LEU A 119 41.77 -15.28 44.60
C LEU A 119 43.28 -15.04 44.47
N LEU A 120 43.73 -14.40 43.39
CA LEU A 120 45.14 -14.06 43.19
C LEU A 120 45.66 -13.15 44.30
N ILE A 121 44.92 -12.08 44.64
CA ILE A 121 45.27 -11.17 45.73
C ILE A 121 45.38 -11.92 47.06
N GLN A 122 44.43 -12.79 47.38
CA GLN A 122 44.47 -13.60 48.61
C GLN A 122 45.70 -14.53 48.64
N THR A 123 46.04 -15.11 47.49
CA THR A 123 47.18 -16.03 47.37
C THR A 123 48.50 -15.28 47.56
N GLU A 124 48.64 -14.10 46.96
CA GLU A 124 49.82 -13.23 47.13
C GLU A 124 49.98 -12.76 48.58
N GLN A 125 48.88 -12.39 49.26
CA GLN A 125 48.90 -11.99 50.67
C GLN A 125 49.31 -13.14 51.61
N HIS A 126 49.01 -14.38 51.26
CA HIS A 126 49.41 -15.55 52.05
C HIS A 126 50.89 -15.96 51.86
N LEU A 127 51.52 -15.51 50.76
CA LEU A 127 52.91 -15.82 50.42
C LEU A 127 53.92 -14.76 50.92
N GLN A 128 53.44 -13.59 51.37
CA GLN A 128 54.24 -12.52 51.99
C GLN A 128 54.28 -12.67 53.52
#